data_AF-A0A6V7LRV5-F1
#
_entry.id   AF-A0A6V7LRV5-F1
#
_cell.length_a   1.000
_cell.length_b   1.000
_cell.length_c   1.000
_cell.angle_alpha   90.00
_cell.angle_beta   90.00
_cell.angle_gamma   90.00
#
_symmetry.space_group_name_H-M   'P 1'
#
loop_
_entity.id
_entity.type
_entity.pdbx_description
1 polymer ?
#
loop_
_entity_poly.entity_id
_entity_poly.type
_entity_poly.pdbx_seq_one_letter_code
_entity_poly.pdbx_strand_id
1 'polypeptide(L)' 'TTCSSDQYRCLDGTCVGIDKRCNGVPDCRSGEDEHQC' A
#
# COMPACT_ATOMS: atom_id res chain seq x y z
N THR A 1 -14.15 -3.92 5.28
CA THR A 1 -13.72 -2.64 4.70
C THR A 1 -12.87 -2.93 3.49
N THR A 2 -13.44 -2.75 2.31
CA THR A 2 -12.74 -2.84 1.02
C THR A 2 -12.08 -1.48 0.74
N CYS A 3 -10.78 -1.46 0.46
CA CYS A 3 -10.11 -0.25 -0.02
C CYS A 3 -10.74 0.20 -1.36
N SER A 4 -10.57 1.48 -1.69
CA SER A 4 -11.01 1.99 -3.00
C SER A 4 -10.24 1.28 -4.14
N SER A 5 -10.78 1.31 -5.36
CA SER A 5 -10.10 0.75 -6.54
C SER A 5 -8.73 1.41 -6.79
N ASP A 6 -8.57 2.68 -6.42
CA ASP A 6 -7.31 3.45 -6.52
C ASP A 6 -6.46 3.38 -5.25
N GLN A 7 -6.64 2.35 -4.42
CA GLN A 7 -5.89 2.15 -3.19
C GLN A 7 -5.30 0.74 -3.14
N TYR A 8 -4.03 0.66 -2.74
CA TYR A 8 -3.39 -0.59 -2.40
C TYR A 8 -3.71 -0.97 -0.96
N ARG A 9 -4.03 -2.25 -0.74
CA ARG A 9 -4.33 -2.79 0.58
C ARG A 9 -3.09 -3.48 1.15
N CYS A 10 -2.54 -2.91 2.21
CA CYS A 10 -1.49 -3.52 3.02
C CYS A 10 -1.98 -4.83 3.66
N LEU A 11 -1.06 -5.70 4.08
CA LEU A 11 -1.34 -6.96 4.77
C LEU A 11 -1.95 -6.71 6.16
N ASP A 12 -1.55 -5.61 6.82
CA ASP A 12 -2.15 -5.14 8.09
C ASP A 12 -3.60 -4.65 7.91
N GLY A 13 -4.07 -4.50 6.65
CA GLY A 13 -5.43 -4.06 6.32
C GLY A 13 -5.56 -2.55 6.07
N THR A 14 -4.47 -1.79 6.24
CA THR A 14 -4.37 -0.36 5.88
C THR A 14 -4.54 -0.19 4.37
N CYS A 15 -5.20 0.90 3.96
CA CYS A 15 -5.33 1.28 2.57
C CYS A 15 -4.39 2.48 2.31
N VAL A 16 -3.47 2.32 1.37
CA VAL A 16 -2.59 3.40 0.89
C VAL A 16 -2.99 3.75 -0.55
N GLY A 17 -2.70 4.95 -1.02
CA GLY A 17 -2.99 5.31 -2.41
C GLY A 17 -2.26 4.38 -3.39
N ILE A 18 -2.82 4.11 -4.56
CA ILE A 18 -2.11 3.31 -5.59
C ILE A 18 -0.80 3.98 -6.02
N ASP A 19 -0.75 5.32 -6.00
CA ASP A 19 0.44 6.15 -6.24
C ASP A 19 1.53 5.97 -5.17
N LYS A 20 1.14 5.44 -4.01
CA LYS A 20 2.05 5.18 -2.89
C LYS A 20 2.73 3.81 -3.00
N ARG A 21 2.21 2.92 -3.85
CA ARG A 21 2.86 1.64 -4.08
C ARG A 21 4.09 1.86 -4.96
N CYS A 22 5.24 1.36 -4.52
CA CYS A 22 6.51 1.48 -5.23
C CYS A 22 6.99 2.93 -5.39
N ASN A 23 6.67 3.78 -4.43
CA ASN A 23 7.05 5.20 -4.47
C ASN A 23 8.41 5.49 -3.82
N GLY A 24 9.09 4.46 -3.30
CA GLY A 24 10.34 4.55 -2.56
C GLY A 24 10.17 4.90 -1.07
N VAL A 25 8.94 5.00 -0.58
CA VAL A 25 8.58 5.35 0.79
C VAL A 25 7.68 4.26 1.37
N PRO A 26 8.08 3.56 2.44
CA PRO A 26 7.24 2.56 3.06
C PRO A 26 6.03 3.21 3.74
N ASP A 27 4.87 3.15 3.09
CA ASP A 27 3.60 3.66 3.60
C ASP A 27 2.80 2.54 4.31
N CYS A 28 3.00 1.27 3.95
CA CYS A 28 2.50 0.15 4.73
C CYS A 28 3.36 -0.11 5.98
N ARG A 29 2.75 -0.71 7.01
CA ARG A 29 3.41 -1.00 8.30
C ARG A 29 4.66 -1.89 8.16
N SER A 30 4.62 -2.87 7.27
CA SER A 30 5.77 -3.73 6.98
C SER A 30 6.51 -3.26 5.72
N GLY A 31 6.17 -2.07 5.20
CA GLY A 31 6.65 -1.53 3.93
C GLY A 31 6.30 -2.42 2.73
N GLU A 32 5.33 -3.32 2.86
CA GLU A 32 5.02 -4.31 1.80
C GLU A 32 4.55 -3.68 0.48
N ASP A 33 4.10 -2.43 0.50
CA ASP A 33 3.86 -1.61 -0.67
C ASP A 33 5.13 -1.35 -1.50
N GLU A 34 6.31 -1.48 -0.89
CA GLU A 34 7.63 -1.26 -1.52
C GLU A 34 8.41 -2.57 -1.78
N HIS A 35 7.91 -3.72 -1.33
CA HIS A 35 8.63 -5.00 -1.46
C HIS A 35 8.34 -5.76 -2.76
N GLN A 36 7.22 -5.49 -3.44
CA GLN A 36 6.81 -6.16 -4.69
C GLN A 36 6.38 -5.17 -5.77
N CYS A 37 7.41 -4.49 -6.29
CA CYS A 37 7.44 -3.82 -7.57
C CYS A 37 7.98 -4.81 -8.61
#